data_AF-A0A352SX73-F1
#
_entry.id   AF-A0A352SX73-F1
#
_cell.length_a   1.000
_cell.length_b   1.000
_cell.length_c   1.000
_cell.angle_alpha   90.00
_cell.angle_beta   90.00
_cell.angle_gamma   90.00
#
_symmetry.space_group_name_H-M   'P 1'
#
loop_
_entity.id
_entity.type
_entity.pdbx_description
1 polymer ?
#
loop_
_entity_poly.entity_id
_entity_poly.type
_entity_poly.pdbx_seq_one_letter_code
_entity_poly.pdbx_strand_id
1 'polypeptide(L)'
;MFLSVIITSVLPIIIKVFNLVDLDLLIKKFHLPFTFGYVGYYIGGYYLGRYEISKSCRNIFYISGLLGVICTYTFTNIISMRAGKADSTFYSYFAPNVAAASIALFLFFKYEVSKIRFNKNTVKIISILSDSSFGIYLIHDFFNMLMLKAGIDTLNYNAVLSVPLAAVTIFAASFAASFIIGKIPLLKRIV
;
A
#
# COMPACT_ATOMS: atom_id res chain seq x y z
N MET A 1 -3.05 13.34 -12.94
CA MET A 1 -3.86 12.11 -12.81
C MET A 1 -4.03 11.38 -14.15
N PHE A 2 -4.61 12.01 -15.19
CA PHE A 2 -4.75 11.34 -16.50
C PHE A 2 -3.41 10.85 -17.08
N LEU A 3 -2.37 11.68 -17.05
CA LEU A 3 -1.05 11.31 -17.55
C LEU A 3 -0.41 10.16 -16.75
N SER A 4 -0.61 10.09 -15.43
CA SER A 4 -0.09 8.99 -14.62
C SER A 4 -0.78 7.68 -14.96
N VAL A 5 -2.11 7.67 -15.06
CA VAL A 5 -2.89 6.46 -15.43
C VAL A 5 -2.49 5.96 -16.82
N ILE A 6 -2.28 6.88 -17.77
CA ILE A 6 -1.79 6.51 -19.10
C ILE A 6 -0.42 5.85 -19.01
N ILE A 7 0.54 6.45 -18.31
CA ILE A 7 1.91 5.94 -18.22
C ILE A 7 2.00 4.65 -17.39
N THR A 8 1.22 4.51 -16.31
CA THR A 8 1.31 3.35 -15.40
C THR A 8 0.45 2.17 -15.81
N SER A 9 -0.69 2.41 -16.49
CA SER A 9 -1.69 1.38 -16.74
C SER A 9 -1.91 1.11 -18.23
N VAL A 10 -1.89 2.14 -19.09
CA VAL A 10 -2.19 1.99 -20.53
C VAL A 10 -0.92 1.70 -21.36
N LEU A 11 0.14 2.46 -21.11
CA LEU A 11 1.40 2.39 -21.84
C LEU A 11 2.08 1.00 -21.77
N PRO A 12 2.12 0.30 -20.63
CA PRO A 12 2.68 -1.05 -20.57
C PRO A 12 1.87 -2.07 -21.39
N ILE A 13 0.55 -1.89 -21.49
CA ILE A 13 -0.33 -2.75 -22.29
C ILE A 13 -0.05 -2.53 -23.78
N ILE A 14 0.04 -1.27 -24.22
CA ILE A 14 0.37 -0.92 -25.61
C ILE A 14 1.72 -1.54 -26.00
N ILE A 15 2.75 -1.37 -25.17
CA ILE A 15 4.08 -1.92 -25.44
C ILE A 15 4.07 -3.44 -25.58
N LYS A 16 3.31 -4.12 -24.73
CA LYS A 16 3.19 -5.57 -24.78
C LYS A 16 2.41 -6.04 -26.02
N VAL A 17 1.36 -5.33 -26.41
CA VAL A 17 0.54 -5.65 -27.59
C VAL A 17 1.30 -5.43 -28.89
N PHE A 18 2.05 -4.33 -29.00
CA PHE A 18 2.80 -3.97 -30.20
C PHE A 18 4.26 -4.44 -30.17
N ASN A 19 4.67 -5.19 -29.14
CA ASN A 19 6.01 -5.73 -28.93
C ASN A 19 7.14 -4.68 -29.10
N LEU A 20 6.96 -3.51 -28.50
CA LEU A 20 7.87 -2.36 -28.64
C LEU A 20 9.06 -2.46 -27.66
N VAL A 21 10.05 -3.27 -28.02
CA VAL A 21 11.19 -3.63 -27.15
C VAL A 21 12.02 -2.41 -26.71
N ASP A 22 12.32 -1.48 -27.62
CA ASP A 22 13.13 -0.29 -27.29
C ASP A 22 12.41 0.65 -26.32
N LEU A 23 11.09 0.77 -26.46
CA LEU A 23 10.26 1.60 -25.58
C LEU A 23 10.12 0.97 -24.19
N ASP A 24 10.02 -0.36 -24.10
CA ASP A 24 10.03 -1.10 -22.83
C ASP A 24 11.35 -0.87 -22.06
N LEU A 25 12.49 -0.95 -22.75
CA LEU A 25 13.81 -0.69 -22.18
C LEU A 25 13.93 0.74 -21.64
N LEU A 26 13.42 1.72 -22.38
CA LEU A 26 13.48 3.13 -21.99
C LEU A 26 12.60 3.38 -20.75
N ILE A 27 11.39 2.84 -20.71
CA ILE A 27 10.49 2.94 -19.54
C ILE A 27 11.11 2.32 -18.30
N LYS A 28 11.70 1.12 -18.44
CA LYS A 28 12.38 0.44 -17.34
C LYS A 28 13.58 1.22 -16.83
N LYS A 29 14.41 1.74 -17.75
CA LYS A 29 15.63 2.50 -17.41
C LYS A 29 15.35 3.79 -16.66
N PHE A 30 14.28 4.50 -17.01
CA PHE A 30 13.86 5.72 -16.31
C PHE A 30 12.87 5.47 -15.16
N HIS A 31 12.56 4.21 -14.86
CA HIS A 31 11.57 3.82 -13.85
C HIS A 31 10.26 4.63 -13.96
N LEU A 32 9.81 4.91 -15.19
CA LEU A 32 8.68 5.83 -15.42
C LEU A 32 7.39 5.42 -14.68
N PRO A 33 7.03 4.12 -14.55
CA PRO A 33 5.85 3.71 -13.80
C PRO A 33 5.97 4.06 -12.30
N PHE A 34 7.18 4.01 -11.75
CA PHE A 34 7.46 4.42 -10.37
C PHE A 34 7.26 5.93 -10.23
N THR A 35 7.96 6.72 -11.06
CA THR A 35 7.94 8.19 -10.99
C THR A 35 6.53 8.75 -11.23
N PHE A 36 5.87 8.33 -12.31
CA PHE A 36 4.54 8.83 -12.64
C PHE A 36 3.43 8.22 -11.78
N GLY A 37 3.61 6.98 -11.32
CA GLY A 37 2.65 6.32 -10.44
C GLY A 37 2.50 7.05 -9.11
N TYR A 38 3.60 7.30 -8.40
CA TYR A 38 3.55 8.03 -7.13
C TYR A 38 3.07 9.47 -7.28
N VAL A 39 3.48 10.17 -8.34
CA VAL A 39 2.96 11.51 -8.65
C VAL A 39 1.44 11.45 -8.89
N GLY A 40 0.95 10.40 -9.54
CA GLY A 40 -0.47 10.12 -9.72
C GLY A 40 -1.22 9.99 -8.40
N TYR A 41 -0.72 9.14 -7.50
CA TYR A 41 -1.28 8.98 -6.15
C TYR A 41 -1.25 10.28 -5.35
N TYR A 42 -0.15 11.03 -5.41
CA TYR A 42 0.00 12.30 -4.70
C TYR A 42 -1.02 13.35 -5.16
N ILE A 43 -1.08 13.61 -6.46
CA ILE A 43 -2.04 14.57 -7.04
C ILE A 43 -3.48 14.09 -6.85
N GLY A 44 -3.74 12.79 -7.03
CA GLY A 44 -5.05 12.18 -6.84
C GLY A 44 -5.53 12.31 -5.40
N GLY A 45 -4.67 11.99 -4.44
CA GLY A 45 -4.95 12.17 -3.01
C GLY A 45 -5.23 13.63 -2.65
N TYR A 46 -4.45 14.56 -3.17
CA TYR A 46 -4.71 16.00 -3.00
C TYR A 46 -6.09 16.41 -3.54
N TYR A 47 -6.44 15.96 -4.76
CA TYR A 47 -7.73 16.25 -5.36
C TYR A 47 -8.90 15.67 -4.54
N LEU A 48 -8.83 14.39 -4.19
CA LEU A 48 -9.85 13.72 -3.38
C LEU A 48 -9.98 14.35 -1.99
N GLY A 49 -8.88 14.83 -1.41
CA GLY A 49 -8.88 15.56 -0.14
C GLY A 49 -9.57 16.92 -0.26
N ARG A 50 -9.24 17.70 -1.30
CA ARG A 50 -9.68 19.09 -1.45
C ARG A 50 -11.11 19.26 -1.94
N TYR A 51 -11.58 18.40 -2.85
CA TYR A 51 -12.87 18.54 -3.52
C TYR A 51 -13.93 17.60 -2.93
N GLU A 52 -15.18 18.07 -2.93
CA GLU A 52 -16.32 17.27 -2.48
C GLU A 52 -16.75 16.26 -3.56
N ILE A 53 -16.94 15.01 -3.14
CA ILE A 53 -17.33 13.90 -4.01
C ILE A 53 -18.79 13.53 -3.71
N SER A 54 -19.61 13.46 -4.75
CA SER A 54 -21.02 13.10 -4.63
C SER A 54 -21.22 11.71 -4.02
N LYS A 55 -22.39 11.47 -3.40
CA LYS A 55 -22.70 10.16 -2.79
C LYS A 55 -22.67 9.01 -3.82
N SER A 56 -23.20 9.24 -5.03
CA SER A 56 -23.20 8.25 -6.09
C SER A 56 -21.78 7.87 -6.52
N CYS A 57 -20.89 8.85 -6.71
CA CYS A 57 -19.49 8.59 -7.06
C CYS A 57 -18.76 7.85 -5.93
N ARG A 58 -19.01 8.21 -4.66
CA ARG A 58 -18.43 7.50 -3.51
C ARG A 58 -18.81 6.03 -3.49
N ASN A 59 -20.09 5.71 -3.71
CA ASN A 59 -20.56 4.33 -3.75
C ASN A 59 -19.89 3.53 -4.88
N ILE A 60 -19.69 4.14 -6.06
CA ILE A 60 -18.93 3.51 -7.15
C ILE A 60 -17.50 3.20 -6.71
N PHE A 61 -16.81 4.14 -6.05
CA PHE A 61 -15.47 3.90 -5.53
C PHE A 61 -15.43 2.81 -4.44
N TYR A 62 -16.41 2.75 -3.54
CA TYR A 62 -16.47 1.70 -2.53
C TYR A 62 -16.67 0.31 -3.14
N ILE A 63 -17.59 0.19 -4.09
CA ILE A 63 -17.82 -1.08 -4.79
C ILE A 63 -16.57 -1.47 -5.60
N SER A 64 -15.97 -0.53 -6.34
CA SER A 64 -14.78 -0.81 -7.13
C SER A 64 -13.56 -1.16 -6.26
N GLY A 65 -13.42 -0.52 -5.09
CA GLY A 65 -12.39 -0.85 -4.12
C GLY A 65 -12.56 -2.24 -3.52
N LEU A 66 -13.79 -2.61 -3.12
CA LEU A 66 -14.09 -3.95 -2.61
C LEU A 66 -13.84 -5.03 -3.67
N LEU A 67 -14.32 -4.80 -4.90
CA LEU A 67 -14.02 -5.68 -6.04
C LEU A 67 -12.52 -5.74 -6.31
N GLY A 68 -11.79 -4.64 -6.19
CA GLY A 68 -10.34 -4.59 -6.33
C GLY A 68 -9.63 -5.51 -5.33
N VAL A 69 -10.03 -5.48 -4.06
CA VAL A 69 -9.47 -6.38 -3.02
C VAL A 69 -9.78 -7.84 -3.34
N ILE A 70 -11.02 -8.16 -3.70
CA ILE A 70 -11.44 -9.52 -4.06
C ILE A 70 -10.63 -10.01 -5.28
N CYS A 71 -10.52 -9.20 -6.33
CA CYS A 71 -9.73 -9.50 -7.53
C CYS A 71 -8.26 -9.73 -7.19
N THR A 72 -7.69 -8.95 -6.27
CA THR A 72 -6.29 -9.12 -5.83
C THR A 72 -6.09 -10.52 -5.26
N TYR A 73 -6.95 -10.92 -4.31
CA TYR A 73 -6.88 -12.23 -3.69
C TYR A 73 -7.13 -13.37 -4.69
N THR A 74 -8.20 -13.30 -5.47
CA THR A 74 -8.60 -14.40 -6.37
C THR A 74 -7.62 -14.59 -7.52
N PHE A 75 -7.24 -13.52 -8.22
CA PHE A 75 -6.32 -13.64 -9.36
C PHE A 75 -4.91 -13.97 -8.92
N THR A 76 -4.41 -13.43 -7.81
CA THR A 76 -3.09 -13.84 -7.30
C THR A 76 -3.07 -15.32 -6.95
N ASN A 77 -4.11 -15.86 -6.30
CA ASN A 77 -4.16 -17.29 -6.00
C ASN A 77 -4.16 -18.13 -7.28
N ILE A 78 -5.01 -17.80 -8.25
CA ILE A 78 -5.10 -18.54 -9.51
C ILE A 78 -3.75 -18.52 -10.26
N ILE A 79 -3.13 -17.35 -10.37
CA ILE A 79 -1.87 -17.20 -11.13
C ILE A 79 -0.71 -17.86 -10.38
N SER A 80 -0.62 -17.68 -9.06
CA SER A 80 0.45 -18.29 -8.27
C SER A 80 0.38 -19.81 -8.30
N MET A 81 -0.82 -20.39 -8.22
CA MET A 81 -1.03 -21.83 -8.36
C MET A 81 -0.63 -22.35 -9.73
N ARG A 82 -0.97 -21.61 -10.81
CA ARG A 82 -0.58 -21.97 -12.18
C ARG A 82 0.92 -21.84 -12.44
N ALA A 83 1.57 -20.84 -11.84
CA ALA A 83 2.99 -20.59 -11.99
C ALA A 83 3.87 -21.46 -11.08
N GLY A 84 3.29 -22.15 -10.09
CA GLY A 84 4.01 -22.94 -9.09
C GLY A 84 4.87 -22.11 -8.13
N LYS A 85 4.68 -20.78 -8.12
CA LYS A 85 5.41 -19.84 -7.26
C LYS A 85 4.53 -18.62 -6.96
N ALA A 86 4.85 -17.92 -5.88
CA ALA A 86 4.16 -16.68 -5.53
C ALA A 86 4.29 -15.63 -6.65
N ASP A 87 3.15 -15.09 -7.10
CA ASP A 87 3.08 -14.03 -8.10
C ASP A 87 2.47 -12.75 -7.51
N SER A 88 3.25 -11.67 -7.54
CA SER A 88 2.87 -10.38 -6.95
C SER A 88 2.25 -9.41 -7.94
N THR A 89 1.86 -9.83 -9.15
CA THR A 89 1.39 -8.93 -10.21
C THR A 89 0.19 -8.10 -9.77
N PHE A 90 -0.83 -8.74 -9.19
CA PHE A 90 -2.02 -8.03 -8.69
C PHE A 90 -1.80 -7.32 -7.35
N TYR A 91 -0.68 -7.60 -6.67
CA TYR A 91 -0.25 -6.88 -5.47
C TYR A 91 0.55 -5.61 -5.77
N SER A 92 0.84 -5.33 -7.06
CA SER A 92 1.58 -4.12 -7.44
C SER A 92 0.86 -2.85 -7.01
N TYR A 93 1.59 -1.92 -6.40
CA TYR A 93 1.06 -0.62 -5.95
C TYR A 93 0.41 0.21 -7.08
N PHE A 94 0.84 -0.01 -8.32
CA PHE A 94 0.30 0.69 -9.49
C PHE A 94 -0.79 -0.09 -10.21
N ALA A 95 -1.17 -1.26 -9.70
CA ALA A 95 -2.25 -2.04 -10.26
C ALA A 95 -3.59 -1.32 -10.04
N PRO A 96 -4.49 -1.31 -11.04
CA PRO A 96 -5.75 -0.56 -10.97
C PRO A 96 -6.66 -1.03 -9.82
N ASN A 97 -6.63 -2.31 -9.47
CA ASN A 97 -7.33 -2.88 -8.31
C ASN A 97 -6.82 -2.31 -6.98
N VAL A 98 -5.50 -2.14 -6.82
CA VAL A 98 -4.90 -1.54 -5.62
C VAL A 98 -5.20 -0.04 -5.55
N ALA A 99 -5.17 0.66 -6.69
CA ALA A 99 -5.55 2.07 -6.78
C ALA A 99 -7.02 2.29 -6.40
N ALA A 100 -7.93 1.46 -6.91
CA ALA A 100 -9.35 1.52 -6.55
C ALA A 100 -9.57 1.29 -5.05
N ALA A 101 -8.91 0.27 -4.47
CA ALA A 101 -8.97 -0.01 -3.04
C ALA A 101 -8.43 1.17 -2.20
N SER A 102 -7.33 1.78 -2.62
CA SER A 102 -6.72 2.93 -1.94
C SER A 102 -7.62 4.16 -1.96
N ILE A 103 -8.26 4.46 -3.10
CA ILE A 103 -9.23 5.56 -3.23
C ILE A 103 -10.45 5.31 -2.36
N ALA A 104 -10.99 4.08 -2.37
CA ALA A 104 -12.12 3.69 -1.54
C ALA A 104 -11.81 3.89 -0.05
N LEU A 105 -10.64 3.42 0.40
CA LEU A 105 -10.20 3.58 1.79
C LEU A 105 -10.04 5.05 2.16
N PHE A 106 -9.40 5.85 1.31
CA PHE A 106 -9.25 7.29 1.53
C PHE A 106 -10.61 8.00 1.68
N LEU A 107 -11.56 7.73 0.78
CA LEU A 107 -12.90 8.31 0.84
C LEU A 107 -13.67 7.85 2.06
N PHE A 108 -13.51 6.59 2.48
CA PHE A 108 -14.12 6.07 3.70
C PHE A 108 -13.65 6.84 4.94
N PHE A 109 -12.34 7.12 5.04
CA PHE A 109 -11.83 7.95 6.12
C PHE A 109 -12.32 9.40 6.05
N LYS A 110 -12.33 9.99 4.85
CA LYS A 110 -12.79 11.36 4.63
C LYS A 110 -14.27 11.55 4.97
N TYR A 111 -15.13 10.60 4.63
CA TYR A 111 -16.58 10.78 4.68
C TYR A 111 -17.31 10.01 5.76
N GLU A 112 -16.81 8.85 6.18
CA GLU A 112 -17.50 8.01 7.17
C GLU A 112 -16.80 8.09 8.53
N VAL A 113 -15.48 7.90 8.56
CA VAL A 113 -14.71 7.95 9.81
C VAL A 113 -14.67 9.36 10.40
N SER A 114 -14.61 10.40 9.56
CA SER A 114 -14.61 11.80 10.00
C SER A 114 -15.86 12.22 10.78
N LYS A 115 -16.97 11.49 10.64
CA LYS A 115 -18.21 11.72 11.40
C LYS A 115 -18.14 11.17 12.83
N ILE A 116 -17.18 10.27 13.11
CA ILE A 116 -17.02 9.63 14.41
C ILE A 116 -16.37 10.61 15.38
N ARG A 117 -16.98 10.81 16.55
CA ARG A 117 -16.41 11.61 17.63
C ARG A 117 -15.60 10.71 18.56
N PHE A 118 -14.28 10.73 18.39
CA PHE A 118 -13.36 10.00 19.26
C PHE A 118 -13.18 10.71 20.61
N ASN A 119 -13.05 9.94 21.69
CA ASN A 119 -12.72 10.50 23.00
C ASN A 119 -11.23 10.91 23.06
N LYS A 120 -10.86 11.70 24.07
CA LYS A 120 -9.49 12.23 24.22
C LYS A 120 -8.42 11.12 24.28
N ASN A 121 -8.71 9.99 24.92
CA ASN A 121 -7.77 8.89 25.06
C ASN A 121 -7.53 8.19 23.71
N THR A 122 -8.58 7.95 22.95
CA THR A 122 -8.50 7.36 21.61
C THR A 122 -7.75 8.27 20.65
N VAL A 123 -8.04 9.58 20.66
CA VAL A 123 -7.28 10.55 19.86
C VAL A 123 -5.80 10.51 20.22
N LYS A 124 -5.47 10.47 21.51
CA LYS A 124 -4.07 10.39 21.97
C LYS A 124 -3.37 9.13 21.46
N ILE A 125 -4.02 7.98 21.51
CA ILE A 125 -3.46 6.71 21.00
C ILE A 125 -3.26 6.78 19.49
N ILE A 126 -4.27 7.25 18.74
CA ILE A 126 -4.17 7.41 17.29
C ILE A 126 -3.01 8.32 16.93
N SER A 127 -2.86 9.48 17.59
CA SER A 127 -1.75 10.39 17.35
C SER A 127 -0.39 9.74 17.60
N ILE A 128 -0.21 9.01 18.71
CA ILE A 128 1.06 8.32 19.01
C ILE A 128 1.39 7.28 17.92
N LEU A 129 0.40 6.52 17.46
CA LEU A 129 0.57 5.54 16.39
C LEU A 129 0.87 6.22 15.04
N SER A 130 0.15 7.29 14.71
CA SER A 130 0.36 8.08 13.49
C SER A 130 1.76 8.67 13.45
N ASP A 131 2.21 9.29 14.55
CA ASP A 131 3.55 9.89 14.66
C ASP A 131 4.66 8.83 14.51
N SER A 132 4.42 7.58 14.96
CA SER A 132 5.41 6.50 14.86
C SER A 132 5.35 5.74 13.53
N SER A 133 4.35 5.99 12.67
CA SER A 133 4.11 5.21 11.45
C SER A 133 5.27 5.29 10.46
N PHE A 134 5.91 6.46 10.33
CA PHE A 134 7.03 6.64 9.42
C PHE A 134 8.27 5.85 9.90
N GLY A 135 8.59 5.94 11.19
CA GLY A 135 9.67 5.15 11.76
C GLY A 135 9.44 3.65 11.68
N ILE A 136 8.22 3.16 11.93
CA ILE A 136 7.84 1.76 11.71
C ILE A 136 8.10 1.35 10.27
N TYR A 137 7.64 2.16 9.31
CA TYR A 137 7.87 1.89 7.88
C TYR A 137 9.36 1.78 7.54
N LEU A 138 10.25 2.56 8.16
CA LEU A 138 11.68 2.45 7.91
C LEU A 138 12.33 1.20 8.50
N ILE A 139 11.89 0.74 9.67
CA ILE A 139 12.59 -0.31 10.43
C ILE A 139 11.91 -1.68 10.40
N HIS A 140 10.66 -1.80 9.94
CA HIS A 140 9.97 -3.08 9.92
C HIS A 140 10.69 -4.15 9.09
N ASP A 141 11.34 -3.76 7.99
CA ASP A 141 12.12 -4.69 7.15
C ASP A 141 13.37 -5.22 7.86
N PHE A 142 13.95 -4.45 8.78
CA PHE A 142 15.02 -4.95 9.64
C PHE A 142 14.51 -6.09 10.54
N PHE A 143 13.31 -5.96 11.11
CA PHE A 143 12.70 -7.01 11.90
C PHE A 143 12.26 -8.21 11.06
N ASN A 144 11.76 -8.01 9.82
CA ASN A 144 11.55 -9.09 8.86
C ASN A 144 12.82 -9.92 8.66
N MET A 145 13.96 -9.24 8.42
CA MET A 145 15.25 -9.91 8.23
C MET A 145 15.70 -10.67 9.48
N LEU A 146 15.47 -10.13 10.69
CA LEU A 146 15.77 -10.83 11.93
C LEU A 146 14.92 -12.09 12.13
N MET A 147 13.62 -12.04 11.85
CA MET A 147 12.75 -13.22 11.95
C MET A 147 13.19 -14.31 10.98
N LEU A 148 13.53 -13.94 9.74
CA LEU A 148 14.06 -14.87 8.74
C LEU A 148 15.37 -15.52 9.21
N LYS A 149 16.31 -14.74 9.76
CA LYS A 149 17.56 -15.27 10.32
C LYS A 149 17.35 -16.19 11.52
N ALA A 150 16.29 -15.96 12.30
CA ALA A 150 15.90 -16.82 13.41
C ALA A 150 15.21 -18.12 12.96
N GLY A 151 15.04 -18.34 11.65
CA GLY A 151 14.38 -19.51 11.08
C GLY A 151 12.85 -19.45 11.15
N ILE A 152 12.28 -18.31 11.52
CA ILE A 152 10.83 -18.10 11.55
C ILE A 152 10.42 -17.62 10.16
N ASP A 153 10.22 -18.57 9.26
CA ASP A 153 9.70 -18.33 7.92
C ASP A 153 8.18 -18.59 7.90
N THR A 154 7.41 -17.64 7.36
CA THR A 154 5.96 -17.76 7.21
C THR A 154 5.56 -18.88 6.25
N LEU A 155 6.51 -19.35 5.42
CA LEU A 155 6.32 -20.47 4.47
C LEU A 155 6.33 -21.85 5.13
N ASN A 156 6.94 -21.99 6.31
CA ASN A 156 7.06 -23.28 7.01
C ASN A 156 5.86 -23.60 7.91
N TYR A 157 4.95 -22.64 8.09
CA TYR A 157 3.79 -22.74 8.97
C TYR A 157 2.51 -22.37 8.22
N ASN A 158 1.35 -22.69 8.80
CA ASN A 158 0.07 -22.30 8.21
C ASN A 158 -0.03 -20.78 8.06
N ALA A 159 -0.03 -20.30 6.81
CA ALA A 159 -0.03 -18.89 6.44
C ALA A 159 -1.18 -18.09 7.09
N VAL A 160 -2.34 -18.72 7.32
CA VAL A 160 -3.50 -18.05 7.93
C VAL A 160 -3.21 -17.60 9.37
N LEU A 161 -2.35 -18.33 10.09
CA LEU A 161 -1.97 -18.02 11.47
C LEU A 161 -0.61 -17.34 11.55
N SER A 162 0.36 -17.82 10.76
CA SER A 162 1.74 -17.32 10.81
C SER A 162 1.84 -15.87 10.34
N VAL A 163 1.10 -15.49 9.29
CA VAL A 163 1.17 -14.13 8.73
C VAL A 163 0.60 -13.08 9.70
N PRO A 164 -0.61 -13.22 10.28
CA PRO A 164 -1.09 -12.26 11.27
C PRO A 164 -0.20 -12.18 12.52
N LEU A 165 0.29 -13.32 13.01
CA LEU A 165 1.16 -13.35 14.19
C LEU A 165 2.49 -12.65 13.93
N ALA A 166 3.12 -12.91 12.77
CA ALA A 166 4.33 -12.23 12.35
C ALA A 166 4.08 -10.73 12.21
N ALA A 167 2.99 -10.32 11.55
CA ALA A 167 2.63 -8.92 11.37
C ALA A 167 2.47 -8.17 12.71
N VAL A 168 1.76 -8.76 13.68
CA VAL A 168 1.60 -8.17 15.03
C VAL A 168 2.94 -8.07 15.74
N THR A 169 3.77 -9.12 15.65
CA THR A 169 5.09 -9.17 16.32
C THR A 169 6.03 -8.11 15.74
N ILE A 170 6.16 -8.06 14.42
CA ILE A 170 7.00 -7.08 13.71
C ILE A 170 6.48 -5.68 13.96
N PHE A 171 5.16 -5.46 13.92
CA PHE A 171 4.57 -4.16 14.20
C PHE A 171 4.88 -3.71 15.63
N ALA A 172 4.71 -4.57 16.63
CA ALA A 172 4.99 -4.24 18.03
C ALA A 172 6.49 -3.92 18.25
N ALA A 173 7.39 -4.73 17.68
CA ALA A 173 8.82 -4.51 17.78
C ALA A 173 9.25 -3.20 17.08
N SER A 174 8.71 -2.95 15.89
CA SER A 174 8.97 -1.73 15.12
C SER A 174 8.38 -0.50 15.81
N PHE A 175 7.19 -0.60 16.38
CA PHE A 175 6.59 0.51 17.13
C PHE A 175 7.44 0.83 18.36
N ALA A 176 7.86 -0.17 19.14
CA ALA A 176 8.71 0.04 20.31
C ALA A 176 10.05 0.70 19.93
N ALA A 177 10.73 0.17 18.92
CA ALA A 177 12.00 0.72 18.44
C ALA A 177 11.85 2.15 17.88
N SER A 178 10.85 2.39 17.03
CA SER A 178 10.56 3.71 16.48
C SER A 178 10.22 4.71 17.58
N PHE A 179 9.42 4.31 18.56
CA PHE A 179 9.05 5.16 19.69
C PHE A 179 10.26 5.55 20.55
N ILE A 180 11.17 4.61 20.82
CA ILE A 180 12.42 4.88 21.56
C ILE A 180 13.33 5.82 20.76
N ILE A 181 13.51 5.57 19.46
CA ILE A 181 14.34 6.40 18.58
C ILE A 181 13.78 7.84 18.51
N GLY A 182 12.45 8.00 18.42
CA GLY A 182 11.78 9.30 18.41
C GLY A 182 11.96 10.12 19.70
N LYS A 183 12.47 9.52 20.79
CA LYS A 183 12.86 10.24 22.02
C LYS A 183 14.27 10.82 21.95
N ILE A 184 15.11 10.39 21.00
CA ILE A 184 16.48 10.86 20.85
C ILE A 184 16.47 12.22 20.14
N PRO A 185 16.98 13.31 20.75
CA PRO A 185 16.84 14.68 20.23
C PRO A 185 17.35 14.90 18.80
N LEU A 186 18.40 14.17 18.41
CA LEU A 186 19.02 14.24 17.07
C LEU A 186 18.21 13.50 16.00
N LEU A 187 17.54 12.41 16.36
CA LEU A 187 16.83 11.52 15.43
C LEU A 187 15.33 11.83 15.33
N LYS A 188 14.78 12.57 16.30
CA LYS A 188 13.38 13.04 16.32
C LYS A 188 12.98 13.88 15.09
N ARG A 189 13.94 14.49 14.38
CA ARG A 189 13.65 15.24 13.14
C ARG A 189 13.53 14.37 11.90
N ILE A 190 14.00 13.13 11.98
CA ILE A 190 14.07 12.19 10.85
C ILE A 190 13.00 11.12 10.96
N VAL A 191 12.65 10.73 12.20
CA VAL A 191 11.73 9.62 12.52
C VAL A 191 10.42 10.14 13.09
#